data_AF-A0A172Z9Q7-F1
#
_entry.id   AF-A0A172Z9Q7-F1
#
_cell.length_a   1.000
_cell.length_b   1.000
_cell.length_c   1.000
_cell.angle_alpha   90.00
_cell.angle_beta   90.00
_cell.angle_gamma   90.00
#
_symmetry.space_group_name_H-M   'P 1'
#
loop_
_entity.id
_entity.type
_entity.pdbx_description
1 polymer ?
#
loop_
_entity_poly.entity_id
_entity_poly.type
_entity_poly.pdbx_seq_one_letter_code
_entity_poly.pdbx_strand_id
1 'polypeptide(L)'
;MHWLSLSEQQQTQALALVAAICFASPALQAQVSDEQWSWCRGLAKALRPGLWLGAEVFDARCLLGAWLGEGCWSRLRLAWAPDDVLVPVSTVPARKLDALWHAVLWKVLT
;
A
#
# COMPACT_ATOMS: atom_id res chain seq x y z
N MET A 1 6.26 12.11 8.55
CA MET A 1 6.70 10.76 8.12
C MET A 1 6.24 9.71 9.14
N HIS A 2 4.97 9.29 9.07
CA HIS A 2 4.38 8.36 10.05
C HIS A 2 4.72 6.88 9.78
N TRP A 3 5.21 6.53 8.58
CA TRP A 3 5.58 5.16 8.24
C TRP A 3 6.74 4.63 9.09
N LEU A 4 7.79 5.43 9.25
CA LEU A 4 9.01 5.04 9.97
C LEU A 4 8.80 4.85 11.49
N SER A 5 7.69 5.34 12.05
CA SER A 5 7.32 5.12 13.44
C SER A 5 6.50 3.85 13.68
N LEU A 6 6.06 3.16 12.62
CA LEU A 6 5.27 1.94 12.73
C LEU A 6 6.15 0.74 13.10
N SER A 7 5.62 -0.16 13.93
CA SER A 7 6.23 -1.48 14.15
C SER A 7 6.19 -2.33 12.88
N GLU A 8 7.03 -3.37 12.80
CA GLU A 8 7.02 -4.29 11.65
C GLU A 8 5.65 -4.94 11.40
N GLN A 9 4.92 -5.24 12.47
CA GLN A 9 3.56 -5.79 12.38
C GLN A 9 2.59 -4.77 11.77
N GLN A 10 2.67 -3.51 12.19
CA GLN A 10 1.86 -2.43 11.63
C GLN A 10 2.21 -2.15 10.15
N GLN A 11 3.49 -2.18 9.80
CA GLN A 11 3.92 -2.03 8.41
C GLN A 11 3.39 -3.16 7.52
N THR A 12 3.46 -4.41 8.01
CA THR A 12 2.93 -5.58 7.30
C THR A 12 1.41 -5.47 7.13
N GLN A 13 0.69 -5.07 8.17
CA GLN A 13 -0.75 -4.86 8.11
C GLN A 13 -1.12 -3.73 7.14
N ALA A 14 -0.39 -2.62 7.14
CA ALA A 14 -0.62 -1.52 6.21
C ALA A 14 -0.42 -1.95 4.75
N LEU A 15 0.63 -2.72 4.45
CA LEU A 15 0.86 -3.28 3.12
C LEU A 15 -0.28 -4.23 2.71
N ALA A 16 -0.74 -5.10 3.60
CA ALA A 16 -1.85 -6.01 3.34
C ALA A 16 -3.16 -5.26 3.03
N LEU A 17 -3.46 -4.20 3.78
CA LEU A 17 -4.64 -3.35 3.53
C LEU A 17 -4.54 -2.64 2.16
N VAL A 18 -3.40 -2.03 1.84
CA VAL A 18 -3.17 -1.40 0.53
C VAL A 18 -3.33 -2.41 -0.59
N ALA A 19 -2.75 -3.60 -0.45
CA ALA A 19 -2.89 -4.66 -1.44
C ALA A 19 -4.36 -5.07 -1.61
N ALA A 20 -5.12 -5.22 -0.51
CA ALA A 20 -6.55 -5.53 -0.56
C ALA A 20 -7.38 -4.45 -1.25
N ILE A 21 -7.02 -3.16 -1.05
CA ILE A 21 -7.69 -2.01 -1.70
C ILE A 21 -7.39 -1.98 -3.20
N CYS A 22 -6.12 -2.18 -3.59
CA CYS A 22 -5.65 -1.99 -4.96
C CYS A 22 -5.86 -3.20 -5.86
N PHE A 23 -5.69 -4.42 -5.34
CA PHE A 23 -5.63 -5.65 -6.16
C PHE A 23 -6.79 -6.62 -5.92
N ALA A 24 -7.53 -6.47 -4.82
CA ALA A 24 -8.76 -7.20 -4.50
C ALA A 24 -8.75 -8.70 -4.87
N SER A 25 -7.73 -9.45 -4.42
CA SER A 25 -7.62 -10.89 -4.67
C SER A 25 -8.16 -11.74 -3.51
N PRO A 26 -8.64 -12.98 -3.76
CA PRO A 26 -9.09 -13.89 -2.69
C PRO A 26 -7.98 -14.24 -1.68
N ALA A 27 -6.73 -14.33 -2.16
CA ALA A 27 -5.58 -14.58 -1.30
C ALA A 27 -5.31 -13.43 -0.31
N LEU A 28 -5.64 -12.20 -0.69
CA LEU A 28 -5.54 -11.03 0.19
C LEU A 28 -6.71 -10.94 1.16
N GLN A 29 -7.92 -11.36 0.74
CA GLN A 29 -9.07 -11.45 1.64
C GLN A 29 -8.78 -12.38 2.82
N ALA A 30 -8.11 -13.52 2.57
CA ALA A 30 -7.74 -14.46 3.64
C ALA A 30 -6.71 -13.89 4.65
N GLN A 31 -6.03 -12.79 4.31
CA GLN A 31 -5.00 -12.18 5.16
C GLN A 31 -5.54 -11.06 6.06
N VAL A 32 -6.80 -10.66 5.88
CA VAL A 32 -7.44 -9.57 6.64
C VAL A 32 -8.75 -10.05 7.24
N SER A 33 -9.21 -9.42 8.32
CA SER A 33 -10.54 -9.76 8.88
C SER A 33 -11.66 -9.34 7.92
N ASP A 34 -12.85 -9.93 8.06
CA ASP A 34 -14.01 -9.56 7.23
C ASP A 34 -14.39 -8.07 7.37
N GLU A 35 -14.22 -7.50 8.57
CA GLU A 35 -14.42 -6.07 8.81
C GLU A 35 -13.41 -5.22 8.03
N GLN A 36 -12.13 -5.59 8.09
CA GLN A 36 -11.07 -4.93 7.34
C GLN A 36 -11.30 -5.07 5.83
N TRP A 37 -11.72 -6.24 5.37
CA TRP A 37 -12.05 -6.48 3.97
C TRP A 37 -13.19 -5.57 3.51
N SER A 38 -14.29 -5.51 4.25
CA SER A 38 -15.43 -4.62 3.95
C SER A 38 -15.00 -3.15 3.87
N TRP A 39 -14.18 -2.70 4.83
CA TRP A 39 -13.60 -1.37 4.83
C TRP A 39 -12.72 -1.11 3.60
N CYS A 40 -11.81 -2.04 3.27
CA CYS A 40 -10.96 -1.97 2.07
C CYS A 40 -11.79 -1.86 0.79
N ARG A 41 -12.90 -2.61 0.68
CA ARG A 41 -13.80 -2.52 -0.47
C ARG A 41 -14.52 -1.18 -0.55
N GLY A 42 -14.91 -0.59 0.58
CA GLY A 42 -15.45 0.76 0.65
C GLY A 42 -14.44 1.80 0.14
N LEU A 43 -13.20 1.74 0.62
CA LEU A 43 -12.15 2.66 0.20
C LEU A 43 -11.76 2.47 -1.27
N ALA A 44 -11.69 1.23 -1.76
CA ALA A 44 -11.43 0.93 -3.16
C ALA A 44 -12.51 1.53 -4.08
N LYS A 45 -13.78 1.52 -3.67
CA LYS A 45 -14.86 2.18 -4.42
C LYS A 45 -14.70 3.71 -4.46
N ALA A 46 -14.25 4.32 -3.37
CA ALA A 46 -14.06 5.77 -3.27
C ALA A 46 -12.82 6.25 -4.05
N LEU A 47 -11.69 5.56 -3.89
CA LEU A 47 -10.42 5.94 -4.51
C LEU A 47 -10.35 5.53 -5.98
N ARG A 48 -11.07 4.46 -6.36
CA ARG A 48 -11.08 3.81 -7.68
C ARG A 48 -9.65 3.55 -8.20
N PRO A 49 -8.86 2.67 -7.53
CA PRO A 49 -7.47 2.39 -7.92
C PRO A 49 -7.32 2.04 -9.40
N GLY A 50 -8.23 1.24 -9.95
CA GLY A 50 -8.21 0.84 -11.37
C GLY A 50 -8.34 1.97 -12.40
N LEU A 51 -8.57 3.23 -12.00
CA LEU A 51 -8.55 4.38 -12.93
C LEU A 51 -7.19 5.08 -13.03
N TRP A 52 -6.29 4.87 -12.07
CA TRP A 52 -5.03 5.60 -11.97
C TRP A 52 -3.83 4.69 -11.67
N LEU A 53 -4.09 3.45 -11.29
CA LEU A 53 -3.09 2.42 -11.12
C LEU A 53 -2.91 1.69 -12.46
N GLY A 54 -1.68 1.65 -12.96
CA GLY A 54 -1.33 0.86 -14.13
C GLY A 54 -1.46 -0.64 -13.87
N ALA A 55 -1.79 -1.40 -14.90
CA ALA A 55 -1.94 -2.87 -14.80
C ALA A 55 -0.61 -3.57 -14.48
N GLU A 56 0.51 -2.89 -14.75
CA GLU A 56 1.87 -3.32 -14.42
C GLU A 56 2.19 -3.23 -12.92
N VAL A 57 1.37 -2.54 -12.13
CA VAL A 57 1.56 -2.44 -10.68
C VAL A 57 0.83 -3.60 -10.02
N PHE A 58 1.58 -4.51 -9.44
CA PHE A 58 1.04 -5.68 -8.74
C PHE A 58 1.46 -5.76 -7.27
N ASP A 59 2.26 -4.80 -6.79
CA ASP A 59 2.82 -4.81 -5.44
C ASP A 59 2.57 -3.48 -4.70
N ALA A 60 2.05 -3.58 -3.47
CA ALA A 60 1.81 -2.44 -2.58
C ALA A 60 3.11 -1.74 -2.18
N ARG A 61 4.24 -2.46 -2.17
CA ARG A 61 5.58 -1.92 -1.89
C ARG A 61 6.00 -0.91 -2.95
N CYS A 62 5.66 -1.12 -4.22
CA CYS A 62 5.93 -0.15 -5.29
C CYS A 62 5.17 1.17 -5.06
N LEU A 63 3.94 1.10 -4.53
CA LEU A 63 3.13 2.27 -4.16
C LEU A 63 3.70 3.00 -2.94
N LEU A 64 4.31 2.25 -2.01
CA LEU A 64 4.96 2.83 -0.85
C LEU A 64 6.21 3.62 -1.25
N GLY A 65 7.01 3.08 -2.17
CA GLY A 65 8.16 3.79 -2.74
C GLY A 65 7.76 5.07 -3.45
N ALA A 66 6.66 5.03 -4.22
CA ALA A 66 6.12 6.20 -4.89
C ALA A 66 5.66 7.30 -3.91
N TRP A 67 5.18 6.90 -2.73
CA TRP A 67 4.68 7.83 -1.71
C TRP A 67 5.79 8.43 -0.86
N LEU A 68 6.75 7.61 -0.44
CA LEU A 68 7.87 8.04 0.40
C LEU A 68 8.95 8.78 -0.39
N GLY A 69 8.99 8.60 -1.72
CA GLY A 69 10.00 9.17 -2.60
C GLY A 69 11.34 8.43 -2.58
N GLU A 70 12.22 8.79 -3.52
CA GLU A 70 13.47 8.08 -3.78
C GLU A 70 14.41 8.02 -2.56
N GLY A 71 14.49 9.11 -1.78
CA GLY A 71 15.39 9.17 -0.62
C GLY A 71 15.08 8.16 0.49
N CYS A 72 13.80 7.84 0.68
CA CYS A 72 13.35 6.85 1.64
C CYS A 72 13.33 5.44 1.03
N TRP A 73 13.04 5.34 -0.27
CA TRP A 73 12.93 4.07 -0.98
C TRP A 73 14.20 3.23 -0.93
N SER A 74 15.37 3.83 -1.17
CA SER A 74 16.65 3.09 -1.17
C SER A 74 16.92 2.40 0.17
N ARG A 75 16.52 3.02 1.28
CA ARG A 75 16.67 2.43 2.62
C ARG A 75 15.64 1.33 2.88
N LEU A 76 14.41 1.56 2.46
CA LEU A 76 13.32 0.62 2.65
C LEU A 76 13.58 -0.70 1.89
N ARG A 77 14.13 -0.61 0.68
CA ARG A 77 14.48 -1.78 -0.13
C ARG A 77 15.51 -2.70 0.54
N LEU A 78 16.38 -2.17 1.40
CA LEU A 78 17.37 -2.98 2.13
C LEU A 78 16.73 -3.89 3.19
N ALA A 79 15.49 -3.60 3.61
CA ALA A 79 14.75 -4.45 4.55
C ALA A 79 14.08 -5.65 3.86
N TRP A 80 14.17 -5.77 2.53
CA TRP A 80 13.51 -6.82 1.75
C TRP A 80 14.53 -7.72 1.05
N ALA A 81 14.04 -8.86 0.55
CA ALA A 81 14.88 -9.81 -0.15
C ALA A 81 15.51 -9.16 -1.40
N PRO A 82 16.81 -9.40 -1.68
CA PRO A 82 17.49 -8.78 -2.81
C PRO A 82 16.91 -9.17 -4.18
N ASP A 83 16.22 -10.32 -4.26
CA ASP A 83 15.55 -10.79 -5.48
C ASP A 83 14.24 -10.03 -5.80
N ASP A 84 13.72 -9.22 -4.87
CA ASP A 84 12.57 -8.36 -5.12
C ASP A 84 12.98 -7.17 -6.01
N VAL A 85 12.80 -7.32 -7.34
CA VAL A 85 12.97 -6.25 -8.32
C VAL A 85 11.78 -5.28 -8.26
N LEU A 86 11.67 -4.56 -7.14
CA LEU A 86 10.65 -3.55 -6.93
C LEU A 86 11.13 -2.20 -7.45
N VAL A 87 10.26 -1.53 -8.22
CA VAL A 87 10.48 -0.19 -8.73
C VAL A 87 9.31 0.69 -8.29
N PRO A 88 9.57 1.87 -7.70
CA PRO A 88 8.53 2.83 -7.34
C PRO A 88 7.69 3.20 -8.56
N VAL A 89 6.37 3.26 -8.39
CA VAL A 89 5.48 3.67 -9.48
C VAL A 89 5.56 5.19 -9.67
N SER A 90 6.09 5.64 -10.80
CA SER A 90 6.30 7.07 -11.07
C SER A 90 5.10 7.77 -11.70
N THR A 91 4.12 7.02 -12.21
CA THR A 91 2.97 7.54 -12.97
C THR A 91 1.70 7.77 -12.13
N VAL A 92 1.74 7.45 -10.84
CA VAL A 92 0.56 7.51 -9.96
C VAL A 92 0.31 8.95 -9.46
N PRO A 93 -0.94 9.45 -9.48
CA PRO A 93 -1.24 10.78 -8.95
C PRO A 93 -0.95 10.89 -7.44
N ALA A 94 -0.04 11.80 -7.06
CA ALA A 94 0.39 12.00 -5.68
C ALA A 94 -0.78 12.18 -4.70
N ARG A 95 -1.80 12.97 -5.05
CA ARG A 95 -2.99 13.19 -4.20
C ARG A 95 -3.79 11.92 -3.92
N LYS A 96 -3.86 10.99 -4.88
CA LYS A 96 -4.56 9.71 -4.70
C LYS A 96 -3.77 8.79 -3.79
N LEU A 97 -2.46 8.78 -3.98
CA LEU A 97 -1.52 8.02 -3.18
C LEU A 97 -1.49 8.53 -1.73
N ASP A 98 -1.48 9.84 -1.52
CA ASP A 98 -1.62 10.45 -0.20
C ASP A 98 -2.93 10.05 0.47
N ALA A 99 -4.06 10.15 -0.22
CA ALA A 99 -5.36 9.77 0.34
C ALA A 99 -5.39 8.28 0.74
N LEU A 100 -4.78 7.41 -0.07
CA LEU A 100 -4.65 5.98 0.21
C LEU A 100 -3.83 5.72 1.47
N TRP A 101 -2.59 6.23 1.53
CA TRP A 101 -1.69 5.96 2.65
C TRP A 101 -2.17 6.61 3.94
N HIS A 102 -2.73 7.83 3.92
CA HIS A 102 -3.30 8.42 5.13
C HIS A 102 -4.47 7.60 5.69
N ALA A 103 -5.37 7.11 4.83
CA ALA A 103 -6.50 6.29 5.28
C ALA A 103 -6.04 4.96 5.90
N VAL A 104 -5.05 4.31 5.29
CA VAL A 104 -4.47 3.06 5.80
C VAL A 104 -3.70 3.28 7.10
N LEU A 105 -2.86 4.32 7.16
CA LEU A 105 -2.13 4.66 8.37
C LEU A 105 -3.08 4.94 9.53
N TRP A 106 -4.16 5.68 9.30
CA TRP A 106 -5.19 5.90 10.32
C TRP A 106 -5.80 4.59 10.81
N LYS A 107 -6.12 3.65 9.90
CA LYS A 107 -6.71 2.35 10.26
C LYS A 107 -5.76 1.43 11.04
N VAL A 108 -4.44 1.57 10.88
CA VAL A 108 -3.41 0.77 11.57
C VAL A 108 -2.98 1.40 12.90
N LEU A 109 -3.15 2.71 13.03
CA LEU A 109 -2.86 3.46 14.25
C LEU A 109 -4.02 3.48 15.25
N THR A 110 -5.23 3.13 14.81
CA THR A 110 -6.46 3.06 15.63
C THR A 110 -6.71 1.62 16.07
#